data_AF-A0A7Y2IQN1-F1
#
_entry.id   AF-A0A7Y2IQN1-F1
#
_cell.length_a   1.000
_cell.length_b   1.000
_cell.length_c   1.000
_cell.angle_alpha   90.00
_cell.angle_beta   90.00
_cell.angle_gamma   90.00
#
_symmetry.space_group_name_H-M   'P 1'
#
loop_
_entity.id
_entity.type
_entity.pdbx_description
1 polymer ?
#
loop_
_entity_poly.entity_id
_entity_poly.type
_entity_poly.pdbx_seq_one_letter_code
_entity_poly.pdbx_strand_id
1 'polypeptide(L)' 'MLPSSRHPIHIASPDIDTAEEEAVLRVLRSGRLAQGPEVEAFEKEFAAASGVEHAVAVNNGT' A
#
# COMPACT_ATOMS: atom_id res chain seq x y z
N MET A 1 -9.22 -5.56 42.06
CA MET A 1 -8.92 -4.44 41.14
C MET A 1 -7.85 -4.96 40.18
N LEU A 2 -8.24 -5.39 38.97
CA LEU A 2 -7.27 -5.91 38.00
C LEU A 2 -6.35 -4.78 37.56
N PRO A 3 -5.02 -4.99 37.47
CA PRO A 3 -4.10 -3.97 37.02
C PRO A 3 -4.44 -3.61 35.57
N SER A 4 -4.71 -2.32 35.32
CA SER A 4 -4.89 -1.79 33.97
C SER A 4 -3.61 -2.05 33.18
N SER A 5 -3.62 -3.02 32.27
CA SER A 5 -2.54 -3.23 31.33
C SER A 5 -2.38 -1.96 30.49
N ARG A 6 -1.25 -1.25 30.62
CA ARG A 6 -0.93 -0.11 29.75
C ARG A 6 -0.58 -0.65 28.37
N HIS A 7 -1.55 -0.65 27.46
CA HIS A 7 -1.24 -0.80 26.04
C HIS A 7 -0.66 0.53 25.52
N PRO A 8 0.50 0.51 24.84
CA PRO A 8 1.04 1.70 24.21
C PRO A 8 0.12 2.16 23.06
N ILE A 9 -0.11 3.47 22.97
CA ILE A 9 -0.81 4.07 21.82
C ILE A 9 0.26 4.43 20.80
N HIS A 10 0.27 3.72 19.67
CA HIS A 10 1.22 3.97 18.59
C HIS A 10 0.79 5.19 17.77
N ILE A 11 1.77 5.99 17.33
CA ILE A 11 1.53 7.11 16.40
C ILE A 11 1.11 6.59 15.02
N ALA A 12 1.64 5.43 14.62
CA ALA A 12 1.29 4.74 13.38
C ALA A 12 0.94 3.28 13.69
N SER A 13 -0.18 2.82 13.12
CA SER A 13 -0.63 1.44 13.13
C SER A 13 -1.24 1.17 11.75
N PRO A 14 -0.45 0.75 10.75
CA PRO A 14 -0.96 0.58 9.39
C PRO A 14 -2.05 -0.48 9.33
N ASP A 15 -3.14 -0.17 8.65
CA ASP A 15 -4.21 -1.13 8.35
C ASP A 15 -3.77 -1.98 7.15
N ILE A 16 -3.52 -3.26 7.39
CA ILE A 16 -3.15 -4.25 6.38
C ILE A 16 -4.02 -5.47 6.62
N ASP A 17 -4.77 -5.88 5.62
CA ASP A 17 -5.61 -7.06 5.65
C ASP A 17 -5.34 -8.02 4.48
N THR A 18 -6.21 -9.01 4.30
CA THR A 18 -6.07 -10.03 3.26
C THR A 18 -6.02 -9.45 1.85
N ALA A 19 -6.65 -8.29 1.59
CA ALA A 19 -6.63 -7.65 0.28
C ALA A 19 -5.22 -7.21 -0.12
N GLU A 20 -4.48 -6.58 0.80
CA GLU A 20 -3.09 -6.18 0.56
C GLU A 20 -2.18 -7.41 0.41
N GLU A 21 -2.38 -8.45 1.24
CA GLU A 21 -1.62 -9.70 1.14
C GLU A 21 -1.80 -10.37 -0.22
N GLU A 22 -3.04 -10.51 -0.70
CA GLU A 22 -3.32 -11.11 -2.00
C GLU A 22 -2.79 -10.27 -3.15
N ALA A 23 -2.79 -8.93 -3.03
CA ALA A 23 -2.17 -8.06 -4.03
C ALA A 23 -0.66 -8.31 -4.15
N VAL A 24 0.04 -8.44 -3.02
CA VAL A 24 1.47 -8.79 -3.01
C VAL A 24 1.69 -10.19 -3.60
N LEU A 25 0.87 -11.16 -3.23
CA LEU A 25 0.98 -12.53 -3.76
C LEU A 25 0.76 -12.60 -5.27
N ARG A 26 -0.14 -11.79 -5.85
CA ARG A 26 -0.29 -11.68 -7.31
C ARG A 26 1.00 -11.25 -7.98
N VAL A 27 1.67 -10.21 -7.46
CA VAL A 27 2.96 -9.73 -7.99
C VAL A 27 4.03 -10.82 -7.87
N LEU A 28 4.16 -11.44 -6.70
CA LEU A 28 5.15 -12.51 -6.47
C LEU A 28 4.95 -13.69 -7.42
N ARG A 29 3.70 -14.14 -7.59
CA ARG A 29 3.35 -15.25 -8.49
C ARG A 29 3.52 -14.90 -9.98
N SER A 30 3.43 -13.63 -10.34
CA SER A 30 3.64 -13.18 -11.73
C SER A 30 5.10 -13.26 -12.20
N GLY A 31 6.07 -13.28 -11.27
CA GLY A 31 7.50 -13.24 -11.58
C GLY A 31 8.02 -11.87 -12.03
N ARG A 32 7.15 -10.87 -12.25
CA ARG A 32 7.51 -9.49 -12.60
C ARG A 32 7.48 -8.61 -11.37
N LEU A 33 8.59 -8.59 -10.62
CA LEU A 33 8.70 -7.90 -9.33
C LEU A 33 8.96 -6.39 -9.43
N ALA A 34 9.51 -5.94 -10.56
CA ALA A 34 9.75 -4.52 -10.84
C ALA A 34 8.52 -3.87 -11.49
N GLN A 35 8.69 -2.67 -12.07
CA GLN A 35 7.62 -1.89 -12.72
C GLN A 35 6.66 -2.78 -13.53
N GLY A 36 5.42 -2.83 -13.05
CA GLY A 36 4.44 -3.89 -13.31
C GLY A 36 3.09 -3.38 -13.81
N PRO A 37 2.19 -4.27 -14.24
CA PRO A 37 0.80 -3.90 -14.52
C PRO A 37 0.10 -3.33 -13.26
N GLU A 38 0.44 -3.81 -12.06
CA GLU A 38 -0.11 -3.28 -10.80
C GLU A 38 0.38 -1.84 -10.54
N VAL A 39 1.60 -1.47 -10.98
CA VAL A 39 2.11 -0.09 -10.90
C VAL A 39 1.37 0.82 -11.87
N GLU A 40 1.18 0.36 -13.12
CA GLU A 40 0.43 1.12 -14.13
C GLU A 40 -1.03 1.33 -13.71
N ALA A 41 -1.66 0.33 -13.10
CA ALA A 41 -3.01 0.45 -12.54
C ALA A 41 -3.04 1.48 -11.41
N PHE A 42 -2.11 1.38 -10.45
CA PHE A 42 -1.99 2.34 -9.35
C PHE A 42 -1.80 3.78 -9.86
N GLU A 43 -0.94 4.01 -10.85
CA GLU A 43 -0.72 5.35 -11.41
C GLU A 43 -2.01 5.93 -12.03
N LYS A 44 -2.78 5.12 -12.77
CA LYS A 44 -4.06 5.55 -13.35
C LYS A 44 -5.10 5.86 -12.28
N GLU A 45 -5.24 4.98 -11.29
CA GLU A 45 -6.18 5.16 -10.18
C GLU A 45 -5.80 6.37 -9.33
N PHE A 46 -4.52 6.57 -9.06
CA PHE A 46 -4.02 7.69 -8.27
C PHE A 46 -4.18 9.02 -9.00
N ALA A 47 -3.94 9.05 -10.32
CA ALA A 47 -4.19 10.24 -11.14
C ALA A 47 -5.67 10.64 -11.09
N ALA A 48 -6.58 9.67 -11.25
CA ALA A 48 -8.02 9.89 -11.14
C ALA A 48 -8.44 10.35 -9.73
N ALA A 49 -7.94 9.69 -8.68
CA ALA A 49 -8.24 10.03 -7.29
C ALA A 49 -7.72 11.41 -6.89
N SER A 50 -6.58 11.83 -7.47
CA SER A 50 -5.96 13.14 -7.20
C SER A 50 -6.47 14.26 -8.12
N GLY A 51 -7.31 13.95 -9.11
CA GLY A 51 -7.82 14.91 -10.08
C GLY A 51 -6.76 15.52 -10.99
N VAL A 52 -5.71 14.75 -11.32
CA VAL A 52 -4.60 15.17 -12.19
C VAL A 52 -4.57 14.32 -13.46
N GLU A 53 -3.92 14.83 -14.51
CA GLU A 53 -3.79 14.11 -15.78
C GLU A 53 -2.84 12.90 -15.67
N HIS A 54 -1.79 13.03 -14.86
CA HIS A 54 -0.74 12.03 -14.73
C HIS A 54 -0.29 11.86 -13.28
N ALA A 55 0.06 10.63 -12.91
CA ALA A 55 0.75 10.28 -11.69
C ALA A 55 1.90 9.32 -12.02
N VAL A 56 2.99 9.40 -11.25
CA VAL A 56 4.18 8.56 -11.43
C VAL A 56 4.57 7.96 -10.09
N ALA A 57 4.59 6.64 -10.01
CA ALA A 57 5.02 5.93 -8.81
C ALA A 57 6.55 5.90 -8.74
N VAL A 58 7.10 6.31 -7.59
CA VAL A 58 8.53 6.28 -7.28
C VAL A 58 8.75 5.53 -5.98
N ASN A 59 9.98 5.09 -5.73
CA ASN A 59 10.29 4.29 -4.53
C ASN A 59 10.19 5.10 -3.22
N ASN A 60 10.29 6.42 -3.28
CA ASN A 60 10.14 7.33 -2.15
C ASN A 60 9.89 8.78 -2.65
N GLY A 61 9.41 9.66 -1.76
CA GLY A 61 9.03 11.04 -2.11
C GLY A 61 10.08 12.14 -1.88
N THR A 62 11.36 11.81 -1.71
CA THR A 62 12.45 12.80 -1.60
C THR A 62 12.81 13.38 -2.96
#